data_AF-B5JHW4-F1
#
_entry.id   AF-B5JHW4-F1
#
_cell.length_a   1.000
_cell.length_b   1.000
_cell.length_c   1.000
_cell.angle_alpha   90.00
_cell.angle_beta   90.00
_cell.angle_gamma   90.00
#
_symmetry.space_group_name_H-M   'P 1'
#
loop_
_entity.id
_entity.type
_entity.pdbx_description
1 polymer ?
#
loop_
_entity_poly.entity_id
_entity_poly.type
_entity_poly.pdbx_seq_one_letter_code
_entity_poly.pdbx_strand_id
1 'polypeptide(L)'
;MDPDKLSTVLNSTVALVISVIALVYTIKTYWLKSGSNIRGQYTTTSSVACDDKYVSSVTIENLKDRSTVVFEIYLLVGRNYYIRIEEFDPPLVLEPFSAFSKEYGPVEFYSVGTNSIDLNGMFDSRKRLPKLVLSTSEGKYVVNEWIKRWIPVADYFKNHLTTIVYPRRLNHKDKSYGSNTKFIVEFKSGTGKEEIIPIYPRDYEIRKLRKFRLTKESLESKESLELYLLEKADEGILNSTDIVVHDVEEWRNELFQDRNKEKLSATDVNWFTYRILGRIFTIYSDYKLRRKNRKIQKQNAKNKKS
;
A
#
# COMPACT_ATOMS: atom_id res chain seq x y z
N MET A 1 -46.84 -48.00 -0.60
CA MET A 1 -45.62 -47.74 0.19
C MET A 1 -46.08 -47.01 1.44
N ASP A 2 -45.92 -47.62 2.62
CA ASP A 2 -46.54 -47.13 3.85
C ASP A 2 -46.04 -45.71 4.18
N PRO A 3 -46.92 -44.74 4.47
CA PRO A 3 -46.53 -43.36 4.77
C PRO A 3 -45.54 -43.27 5.94
N ASP A 4 -45.61 -44.20 6.89
CA ASP A 4 -44.70 -44.28 8.04
C ASP A 4 -43.28 -44.74 7.66
N LYS A 5 -43.14 -45.57 6.61
CA LYS A 5 -41.83 -45.94 6.08
C LYS A 5 -41.18 -44.77 5.35
N LEU A 6 -41.98 -43.97 4.63
CA LEU A 6 -41.49 -42.78 3.93
C LEU A 6 -40.98 -41.72 4.92
N SER A 7 -41.73 -41.44 5.99
CA SER A 7 -41.34 -40.47 7.02
C SER A 7 -40.08 -40.91 7.78
N THR A 8 -39.96 -42.20 8.09
CA THR A 8 -38.77 -42.77 8.75
C THR A 8 -37.52 -42.67 7.87
N VAL A 9 -37.63 -43.01 6.58
CA VAL A 9 -36.52 -42.87 5.62
C VAL A 9 -36.12 -41.40 5.45
N LEU A 10 -37.09 -40.49 5.35
CA LEU A 10 -36.83 -39.05 5.25
C LEU A 10 -36.09 -38.53 6.51
N ASN A 11 -36.57 -38.89 7.70
CA ASN A 11 -35.95 -38.49 8.97
C ASN A 11 -34.52 -39.02 9.10
N SER A 12 -34.29 -40.29 8.74
CA SER A 12 -32.95 -40.89 8.76
C SER A 12 -32.00 -40.21 7.76
N THR A 13 -32.49 -39.82 6.59
CA THR A 13 -31.69 -39.12 5.56
C THR A 13 -31.31 -37.72 6.04
N VAL A 14 -32.26 -36.97 6.62
CA VAL A 14 -31.99 -35.65 7.21
C VAL A 14 -30.99 -35.75 8.35
N ALA A 15 -31.14 -36.72 9.24
CA ALA A 15 -30.21 -36.96 10.35
C ALA A 15 -28.79 -37.27 9.85
N LEU A 16 -28.67 -38.10 8.80
CA LEU A 16 -27.38 -38.39 8.16
C LEU A 16 -26.73 -37.12 7.60
N VAL A 17 -27.49 -36.28 6.88
CA VAL A 17 -26.97 -35.02 6.31
C VAL A 17 -26.47 -34.09 7.41
N ILE A 18 -27.24 -33.92 8.49
CA ILE A 18 -26.83 -33.10 9.65
C ILE A 18 -25.55 -33.66 10.29
N SER A 19 -25.46 -34.98 10.48
CA SER A 19 -24.28 -35.63 11.06
C SER A 19 -23.03 -35.41 10.19
N VAL A 20 -23.17 -35.50 8.87
CA VAL A 20 -22.04 -35.26 7.94
C VAL A 20 -21.60 -33.80 8.00
N ILE A 21 -22.54 -32.84 8.01
CA ILE A 21 -22.22 -31.41 8.13
C ILE A 21 -21.51 -31.12 9.47
N ALA A 22 -22.01 -31.68 10.57
CA ALA A 22 -21.41 -31.53 11.90
C ALA A 22 -19.98 -32.10 11.96
N LEU A 23 -19.75 -33.27 11.34
CA LEU A 23 -18.43 -33.87 11.26
C LEU A 23 -17.47 -32.98 10.45
N VAL A 24 -17.89 -32.48 9.29
CA VAL A 24 -17.08 -31.57 8.46
C VAL A 24 -16.72 -30.30 9.25
N TYR A 25 -17.67 -29.72 9.98
CA TYR A 25 -17.41 -28.55 10.82
C TYR A 25 -16.43 -28.85 11.96
N THR A 26 -16.57 -30.01 12.60
CA THR A 26 -15.68 -30.46 13.69
C THR A 26 -14.25 -30.65 13.18
N ILE A 27 -14.07 -31.31 12.03
CA ILE A 27 -12.75 -31.49 11.40
C ILE A 27 -12.11 -30.13 11.07
N LYS A 28 -12.86 -29.21 10.46
CA LYS A 28 -12.37 -27.87 10.13
C LYS A 28 -11.95 -27.09 11.38
N THR A 29 -12.77 -27.13 12.43
CA THR A 29 -12.49 -26.44 13.70
C THR A 29 -11.26 -27.03 14.39
N TYR A 30 -11.12 -28.36 14.37
CA TYR A 30 -9.92 -29.03 14.87
C TYR A 30 -8.66 -28.59 14.11
N TRP A 31 -8.72 -28.51 12.78
CA TRP A 31 -7.60 -28.00 11.98
C TRP A 31 -7.27 -26.53 12.25
N LEU A 32 -8.26 -25.69 12.58
CA LEU A 32 -8.01 -24.29 12.97
C LEU A 32 -7.33 -24.16 14.33
N LYS A 33 -7.45 -25.15 15.21
CA LYS A 33 -6.86 -25.13 16.56
C LYS A 33 -5.56 -25.95 16.67
N SER A 34 -5.33 -26.87 15.73
CA SER A 34 -4.16 -27.75 15.74
C SER A 34 -2.98 -27.15 14.97
N GLY A 35 -1.81 -27.15 15.64
CA GLY A 35 -0.54 -26.66 15.11
C GLY A 35 -0.52 -25.15 14.80
N SER A 36 0.59 -24.70 14.21
CA SER A 36 0.77 -23.33 13.74
C SER A 36 0.57 -23.24 12.22
N ASN A 37 -0.18 -22.25 11.74
CA ASN A 37 -0.27 -21.91 10.31
C ASN A 37 -0.12 -20.41 10.14
N ILE A 38 1.08 -20.00 9.74
CA ILE A 38 1.44 -18.59 9.53
C ILE A 38 1.86 -18.44 8.08
N ARG A 39 1.25 -17.47 7.41
CA ARG A 39 1.70 -16.99 6.10
C ARG A 39 2.46 -15.69 6.26
N GLY A 40 3.31 -15.37 5.30
CA GLY A 40 4.12 -14.17 5.39
C GLY A 40 4.66 -13.71 4.06
N GLN A 41 5.13 -12.47 4.06
CA GLN A 41 5.80 -11.86 2.95
C GLN A 41 6.87 -10.92 3.48
N TYR A 42 7.87 -10.68 2.67
CA TYR A 42 8.91 -9.70 2.95
C TYR A 42 9.24 -8.94 1.68
N THR A 43 9.86 -7.77 1.82
CA THR A 43 10.42 -7.04 0.68
C THR A 43 11.87 -6.73 0.97
N THR A 44 12.71 -6.88 -0.05
CA THR A 44 14.11 -6.49 -0.01
C THR A 44 14.33 -5.29 -0.90
N THR A 45 15.22 -4.39 -0.49
CA THR A 45 15.55 -3.20 -1.26
C THR A 45 17.04 -2.87 -1.13
N SER A 46 17.51 -2.03 -2.04
CA SER A 46 18.77 -1.30 -1.93
C SER A 46 18.44 0.19 -1.86
N SER A 47 19.23 0.97 -1.13
CA SER A 47 19.06 2.42 -0.97
C SER A 47 20.38 3.12 -1.24
N VAL A 48 20.35 4.42 -1.55
CA VAL A 48 21.56 5.24 -1.60
C VAL A 48 22.18 5.46 -0.22
N ALA A 49 21.44 5.15 0.85
CA ALA A 49 21.86 5.30 2.23
C ALA A 49 22.68 4.11 2.77
N CYS A 50 22.78 3.00 2.04
CA CYS A 50 23.54 1.82 2.45
C CYS A 50 24.06 1.04 1.24
N ASP A 51 25.25 0.47 1.36
CA ASP A 51 25.83 -0.37 0.31
C ASP A 51 25.13 -1.74 0.22
N ASP A 52 24.65 -2.23 1.36
CA ASP A 52 23.99 -3.53 1.48
C ASP A 52 22.50 -3.48 1.13
N LYS A 53 22.04 -4.55 0.48
CA LYS A 53 20.62 -4.89 0.36
C LYS A 53 20.08 -5.33 1.69
N TYR A 54 18.88 -4.87 2.01
CA TYR A 54 18.24 -5.18 3.28
C TYR A 54 16.76 -5.48 3.13
N VAL A 55 16.18 -6.08 4.18
CA VAL A 55 14.75 -6.31 4.28
C VAL A 55 14.08 -5.00 4.68
N SER A 56 13.30 -4.40 3.78
CA SER A 56 12.61 -3.13 4.04
C SER A 56 11.26 -3.30 4.73
N SER A 57 10.64 -4.46 4.60
CA SER A 57 9.39 -4.76 5.31
C SER A 57 9.16 -6.25 5.49
N VAL A 58 8.43 -6.57 6.54
CA VAL A 58 7.89 -7.91 6.81
C VAL A 58 6.43 -7.79 7.19
N THR A 59 5.62 -8.71 6.66
CA THR A 59 4.26 -8.94 7.13
C THR A 59 4.09 -10.43 7.40
N ILE A 60 3.56 -10.79 8.57
CA ILE A 60 3.16 -12.16 8.91
C ILE A 60 1.70 -12.16 9.37
N GLU A 61 0.97 -13.23 9.04
CA GLU A 61 -0.44 -13.38 9.36
C GLU A 61 -0.73 -14.76 9.93
N ASN A 62 -1.42 -14.80 11.06
CA ASN A 62 -1.88 -16.04 11.67
C ASN A 62 -3.16 -16.51 11.01
N LEU A 63 -3.22 -17.78 10.58
CA LEU A 63 -4.40 -18.39 9.96
C LEU A 63 -5.10 -19.38 10.91
N LYS A 64 -4.70 -19.40 12.18
CA LYS A 64 -5.26 -20.29 13.20
C LYS A 64 -6.17 -19.54 14.16
N ASP A 65 -7.09 -20.30 14.75
CA ASP A 65 -7.97 -19.91 15.85
C ASP A 65 -7.27 -20.11 17.21
N ARG A 66 -6.02 -19.64 17.29
CA ARG A 66 -5.20 -19.62 18.52
C ARG A 66 -4.04 -18.65 18.34
N SER A 67 -3.62 -18.01 19.41
CA SER A 67 -2.46 -17.13 19.36
C SER A 67 -1.17 -17.93 19.18
N THR A 68 -0.21 -17.35 18.47
CA THR A 68 1.16 -17.85 18.39
C THR A 68 2.10 -16.81 18.97
N VAL A 69 2.95 -17.21 19.91
CA VAL A 69 3.98 -16.34 20.48
C VAL A 69 5.21 -16.40 19.59
N VAL A 70 5.69 -15.24 19.15
CA VAL A 70 6.86 -15.07 18.28
C VAL A 70 7.92 -14.27 19.03
N PHE A 71 9.11 -14.83 19.18
CA PHE A 71 10.25 -14.20 19.83
C PHE A 71 11.10 -13.40 18.83
N GLU A 72 11.35 -13.98 17.66
CA GLU A 72 12.24 -13.38 16.66
C GLU A 72 11.79 -13.74 15.24
N ILE A 73 12.09 -12.84 14.30
CA ILE A 73 11.89 -13.03 12.87
C ILE A 73 13.25 -13.07 12.18
N TYR A 74 13.45 -14.10 11.38
CA TYR A 74 14.64 -14.31 10.58
C TYR A 74 14.31 -14.41 9.09
N LEU A 75 15.24 -13.98 8.24
CA LEU A 75 15.30 -14.36 6.85
C LEU A 75 16.39 -15.41 6.66
N LEU A 76 16.01 -16.62 6.28
CA LEU A 76 16.95 -17.64 5.85
C LEU A 76 17.34 -17.38 4.39
N VAL A 77 18.58 -16.99 4.18
CA VAL A 77 19.18 -16.80 2.86
C VAL A 77 20.18 -17.93 2.58
N GLY A 78 20.14 -18.50 1.37
CA GLY A 78 20.97 -19.66 1.02
C GLY A 78 20.54 -20.94 1.75
N ARG A 79 21.45 -21.57 2.49
CA ARG A 79 21.18 -22.79 3.28
C ARG A 79 21.36 -22.60 4.78
N ASN A 80 22.08 -21.56 5.18
CA ASN A 80 22.69 -21.48 6.50
C ASN A 80 22.70 -20.07 7.11
N TYR A 81 22.49 -19.01 6.31
CA TYR A 81 22.52 -17.65 6.83
C TYR A 81 21.13 -17.24 7.32
N TYR A 82 20.98 -17.12 8.63
CA TYR A 82 19.79 -16.55 9.26
C TYR A 82 20.07 -15.08 9.55
N ILE A 83 19.50 -14.21 8.74
CA ILE A 83 19.55 -12.78 8.98
C ILE A 83 18.43 -12.45 9.96
N ARG A 84 18.77 -12.01 11.17
CA ARG A 84 17.77 -11.54 12.13
C ARG A 84 17.19 -10.22 11.65
N ILE A 85 15.87 -10.16 11.52
CA ILE A 85 15.14 -8.97 11.07
C ILE A 85 14.57 -8.24 12.28
N GLU A 86 13.96 -8.98 13.21
CA GLU A 86 13.30 -8.43 14.38
C GLU A 86 13.50 -9.34 15.58
N GLU A 87 13.69 -8.74 16.74
CA GLU A 87 13.70 -9.37 18.05
C GLU A 87 12.62 -8.69 18.91
N PHE A 88 11.74 -9.49 19.50
CA PHE A 88 10.62 -9.00 20.30
C PHE A 88 10.90 -9.20 21.79
N ASP A 89 11.06 -8.10 22.51
CA ASP A 89 11.10 -8.06 23.96
C ASP A 89 10.18 -6.93 24.49
N PRO A 90 8.97 -7.24 24.98
CA PRO A 90 8.41 -8.58 25.19
C PRO A 90 8.02 -9.31 23.89
N PRO A 91 7.84 -10.64 23.91
CA PRO A 91 7.49 -11.43 22.72
C PRO A 91 6.19 -10.97 22.04
N LEU A 92 6.13 -11.06 20.72
CA LEU A 92 4.93 -10.75 19.95
C LEU A 92 3.89 -11.86 20.15
N VAL A 93 2.74 -11.51 20.71
CA VAL A 93 1.57 -12.38 20.74
C VAL A 93 0.77 -12.14 19.46
N LEU A 94 0.97 -12.98 18.44
CA LEU A 94 0.20 -12.90 17.20
C LEU A 94 -1.17 -13.54 17.41
N GLU A 95 -2.17 -12.70 17.68
CA GLU A 95 -3.56 -13.09 17.95
C GLU A 95 -4.18 -13.96 16.83
N PRO A 96 -5.25 -14.72 17.11
CA PRO A 96 -5.97 -15.49 16.11
C PRO A 96 -6.40 -14.61 14.93
N PHE A 97 -6.15 -15.05 13.70
CA PHE A 97 -6.52 -14.33 12.48
C PHE A 97 -5.97 -12.90 12.36
N SER A 98 -4.93 -12.55 13.12
CA SER A 98 -4.32 -11.23 13.11
C SER A 98 -3.09 -11.16 12.20
N ALA A 99 -2.64 -9.93 11.94
CA ALA A 99 -1.48 -9.61 11.12
C ALA A 99 -0.52 -8.72 11.90
N PHE A 100 0.78 -9.00 11.77
CA PHE A 100 1.85 -8.10 12.18
C PHE A 100 2.56 -7.59 10.93
N SER A 101 2.80 -6.28 10.86
CA SER A 101 3.57 -5.66 9.77
C SER A 101 4.49 -4.59 10.31
N LYS A 102 5.74 -4.57 9.84
CA LYS A 102 6.74 -3.56 10.19
C LYS A 102 7.60 -3.21 8.99
N GLU A 103 7.95 -1.93 8.90
CA GLU A 103 8.89 -1.39 7.92
C GLU A 103 10.23 -1.08 8.61
N TYR A 104 11.32 -1.23 7.86
CA TYR A 104 12.69 -1.11 8.35
C TYR A 104 13.47 -0.12 7.49
N GLY A 105 14.34 0.64 8.15
CA GLY A 105 15.31 1.50 7.50
C GLY A 105 16.52 0.72 6.94
N PRO A 106 17.42 1.42 6.24
CA PRO A 106 18.68 0.85 5.76
C PRO A 106 19.52 0.32 6.93
N VAL A 107 20.25 -0.76 6.67
CA VAL A 107 21.26 -1.31 7.59
C VAL A 107 22.59 -0.62 7.38
N GLU A 108 23.41 -0.55 8.42
CA GLU A 108 24.80 -0.07 8.28
C GLU A 108 25.68 -1.15 7.63
N PHE A 109 25.62 -2.38 8.15
CA PHE A 109 26.24 -3.57 7.58
C PHE A 109 25.66 -4.83 8.25
N TYR A 110 25.90 -6.00 7.65
CA TYR A 110 25.68 -7.29 8.32
C TYR A 110 26.97 -7.81 8.95
N SER A 111 26.86 -8.47 10.11
CA SER A 111 28.01 -9.03 10.81
C SER A 111 27.81 -10.48 11.26
N VAL A 112 28.92 -11.20 11.36
CA VAL A 112 29.02 -12.50 12.03
C VAL A 112 30.18 -12.41 13.01
N GLY A 113 29.87 -12.30 14.30
CA GLY A 113 30.86 -11.98 15.33
C GLY A 113 31.43 -10.59 15.10
N THR A 114 32.76 -10.47 15.02
CA THR A 114 33.46 -9.20 14.80
C THR A 114 33.63 -8.80 13.34
N ASN A 115 33.30 -9.70 12.40
CA ASN A 115 33.55 -9.48 10.98
C ASN A 115 32.26 -9.02 10.28
N SER A 116 32.38 -8.07 9.35
CA SER A 116 31.31 -7.76 8.41
C SER A 116 31.19 -8.84 7.35
N ILE A 117 29.99 -9.03 6.81
CA ILE A 117 29.68 -10.02 5.78
C ILE A 117 28.84 -9.39 4.66
N ASP A 118 29.27 -9.57 3.41
CA ASP A 118 28.49 -9.18 2.23
C ASP A 118 27.47 -10.27 1.88
N LEU A 119 26.19 -9.90 1.89
CA LEU A 119 25.05 -10.78 1.57
C LEU A 119 24.33 -10.40 0.27
N ASN A 120 24.82 -9.40 -0.48
CA ASN A 120 24.11 -8.84 -1.63
C ASN A 120 23.80 -9.88 -2.71
N GLY A 121 24.79 -10.71 -3.06
CA GLY A 121 24.60 -11.80 -4.03
C GLY A 121 23.64 -12.90 -3.56
N MET A 122 23.38 -12.99 -2.26
CA MET A 122 22.53 -14.02 -1.67
C MET A 122 21.05 -13.63 -1.73
N PHE A 123 20.73 -12.34 -1.61
CA PHE A 123 19.35 -11.84 -1.77
C PHE A 123 18.78 -12.06 -3.18
N ASP A 124 19.62 -12.00 -4.22
CA ASP A 124 19.20 -12.14 -5.62
C ASP A 124 19.29 -13.57 -6.17
N SER A 125 19.70 -14.53 -5.35
CA SER A 125 20.01 -15.87 -5.83
C SER A 125 18.76 -16.57 -6.38
N ARG A 126 18.72 -16.82 -7.70
CA ARG A 126 17.61 -17.60 -8.32
C ARG A 126 17.63 -19.07 -7.92
N LYS A 127 18.75 -19.57 -7.39
CA LYS A 127 18.92 -20.97 -6.99
C LYS A 127 18.01 -21.33 -5.81
N ARG A 128 17.82 -20.40 -4.86
CA ARG A 128 16.91 -20.56 -3.72
C ARG A 128 16.40 -19.19 -3.30
N LEU A 129 15.07 -19.07 -3.28
CA LEU A 129 14.42 -17.89 -2.73
C LEU A 129 14.61 -17.88 -1.20
N PRO A 130 14.92 -16.72 -0.61
CA PRO A 130 14.94 -16.58 0.84
C PRO A 130 13.60 -16.97 1.47
N LYS A 131 13.63 -17.42 2.72
CA LYS A 131 12.43 -17.84 3.47
C LYS A 131 12.37 -17.13 4.81
N LEU A 132 11.17 -16.69 5.20
CA LEU A 132 10.95 -16.25 6.57
C LEU A 132 10.94 -17.45 7.51
N VAL A 133 11.62 -17.28 8.65
CA VAL A 133 11.70 -18.25 9.73
C VAL A 133 11.39 -17.51 11.02
N LEU A 134 10.48 -18.07 11.80
CA LEU A 134 10.04 -17.51 13.07
C LEU A 134 10.57 -18.38 14.20
N SER A 135 11.10 -17.74 15.24
CA SER A 135 11.30 -18.37 16.53
C SER A 135 10.00 -18.24 17.32
N THR A 136 9.33 -19.35 17.62
CA THR A 136 8.01 -19.36 18.27
C THR A 136 8.03 -20.17 19.55
N SER A 137 6.96 -20.07 20.36
CA SER A 137 6.79 -20.92 21.56
C SER A 137 6.73 -22.42 21.26
N GLU A 138 6.40 -22.82 20.02
CA GLU A 138 6.42 -24.22 19.56
C GLU A 138 7.76 -24.59 18.89
N GLY A 139 8.75 -23.70 18.95
CA GLY A 139 10.06 -23.84 18.32
C GLY A 139 10.14 -23.13 16.97
N LYS A 140 11.01 -23.64 16.10
CA LYS A 140 11.27 -23.06 14.77
C LYS A 140 10.08 -23.28 13.84
N TYR A 141 9.52 -22.20 13.32
CA TYR A 141 8.49 -22.23 12.28
C TYR A 141 9.02 -21.67 10.96
N VAL A 142 8.93 -22.41 9.86
CA VAL A 142 9.30 -21.93 8.53
C VAL A 142 8.04 -21.51 7.78
N VAL A 143 7.97 -20.24 7.40
CA VAL A 143 6.84 -19.68 6.66
C VAL A 143 6.88 -20.20 5.23
N ASN A 144 5.91 -21.04 4.87
CA ASN A 144 5.85 -21.66 3.55
C ASN A 144 4.83 -20.98 2.62
N GLU A 145 3.84 -20.28 3.17
CA GLU A 145 2.79 -19.65 2.41
C GLU A 145 3.05 -18.15 2.24
N TRP A 146 3.04 -17.70 0.98
CA TRP A 146 3.11 -16.29 0.65
C TRP A 146 1.75 -15.61 0.75
N ILE A 147 1.69 -14.37 1.22
CA ILE A 147 0.46 -13.58 1.23
C ILE A 147 0.04 -13.22 -0.19
N LYS A 148 -1.03 -13.85 -0.68
CA LYS A 148 -1.60 -13.58 -2.01
C LYS A 148 -2.42 -12.29 -1.98
N ARG A 149 -1.75 -11.14 -2.17
CA ARG A 149 -2.43 -9.86 -2.37
C ARG A 149 -2.99 -9.79 -3.79
N TRP A 150 -4.28 -9.52 -3.90
CA TRP A 150 -4.86 -9.15 -5.19
C TRP A 150 -4.44 -7.71 -5.51
N ILE A 151 -3.85 -7.50 -6.69
CA ILE A 151 -3.48 -6.17 -7.18
C ILE A 151 -4.06 -5.99 -8.60
N PRO A 152 -4.74 -4.86 -8.90
CA PRO A 152 -5.29 -4.61 -10.22
C PRO A 152 -4.24 -4.61 -11.35
N VAL A 153 -2.97 -4.35 -11.02
CA VAL A 153 -1.85 -4.41 -11.99
C VAL A 153 -1.72 -5.82 -12.58
N ALA A 154 -1.88 -6.85 -11.76
CA ALA A 154 -1.82 -8.23 -12.23
C ALA A 154 -3.00 -8.57 -13.15
N ASP A 155 -4.16 -7.96 -12.93
CA ASP A 155 -5.33 -8.13 -13.78
C ASP A 155 -5.21 -7.37 -15.09
N TYR A 156 -4.55 -6.20 -15.10
CA TYR A 156 -4.19 -5.50 -16.34
C TYR A 156 -3.38 -6.40 -17.29
N PHE A 157 -2.39 -7.13 -16.79
CA PHE A 157 -1.60 -8.05 -17.62
C PHE A 157 -2.40 -9.24 -18.16
N LYS A 158 -3.56 -9.55 -17.58
CA LYS A 158 -4.49 -10.55 -18.12
C LYS A 158 -5.55 -9.93 -19.03
N ASN A 159 -5.82 -8.65 -18.85
CA ASN A 159 -6.80 -7.89 -19.60
C ASN A 159 -6.44 -6.40 -19.63
N HIS A 160 -5.89 -5.93 -20.75
CA HIS A 160 -5.45 -4.55 -20.96
C HIS A 160 -6.58 -3.50 -20.91
N LEU A 161 -7.85 -3.91 -20.80
CA LEU A 161 -8.97 -3.01 -20.52
C LEU A 161 -9.12 -2.67 -19.03
N THR A 162 -8.39 -3.35 -18.14
CA THR A 162 -8.32 -2.99 -16.72
C THR A 162 -7.42 -1.76 -16.58
N THR A 163 -7.78 -0.76 -15.80
CA THR A 163 -6.89 0.37 -15.54
C THR A 163 -6.90 0.75 -14.08
N ILE A 164 -5.81 1.35 -13.61
CA ILE A 164 -5.68 1.82 -12.24
C ILE A 164 -5.73 3.33 -12.26
N VAL A 165 -6.76 3.87 -11.62
CA VAL A 165 -6.90 5.30 -11.41
C VAL A 165 -6.31 5.63 -10.04
N TYR A 166 -5.21 6.37 -10.03
CA TYR A 166 -4.58 6.83 -8.79
C TYR A 166 -5.11 8.21 -8.42
N PRO A 167 -5.67 8.39 -7.21
CA PRO A 167 -5.98 9.73 -6.72
C PRO A 167 -4.66 10.48 -6.53
N ARG A 168 -4.52 11.61 -7.23
CA ARG A 168 -3.42 12.55 -7.00
C ARG A 168 -3.88 13.59 -5.99
N ARG A 169 -3.09 13.78 -4.94
CA ARG A 169 -3.39 14.72 -3.85
C ARG A 169 -2.25 15.72 -3.74
N LEU A 170 -2.60 16.98 -3.58
CA LEU A 170 -1.68 18.01 -3.13
C LEU A 170 -1.67 17.94 -1.60
N ASN A 171 -0.54 17.52 -1.02
CA ASN A 171 -0.38 17.40 0.42
C ASN A 171 0.50 18.53 0.95
N HIS A 172 0.09 19.14 2.05
CA HIS A 172 0.87 20.15 2.76
C HIS A 172 0.55 20.11 4.26
N LYS A 173 1.59 20.00 5.11
CA LYS A 173 1.50 19.85 6.58
C LYS A 173 0.37 18.90 7.02
N ASP A 174 0.46 17.65 6.56
CA ASP A 174 -0.47 16.54 6.87
C ASP A 174 -1.93 16.71 6.40
N LYS A 175 -2.24 17.75 5.63
CA LYS A 175 -3.56 17.94 5.00
C LYS A 175 -3.49 17.75 3.49
N SER A 176 -4.58 17.25 2.90
CA SER A 176 -4.75 17.15 1.46
C SER A 176 -5.71 18.23 0.94
N TYR A 177 -5.35 18.88 -0.15
CA TYR A 177 -6.12 19.98 -0.74
C TYR A 177 -6.72 19.60 -2.09
N GLY A 178 -7.99 19.92 -2.27
CA GLY A 178 -8.74 19.61 -3.50
C GLY A 178 -8.48 20.61 -4.63
N SER A 179 -8.92 20.26 -5.85
CA SER A 179 -8.72 21.06 -7.08
C SER A 179 -9.33 22.46 -7.03
N ASN A 180 -10.32 22.69 -6.18
CA ASN A 180 -10.96 24.01 -6.05
C ASN A 180 -10.25 24.93 -5.06
N THR A 181 -9.22 24.46 -4.36
CA THR A 181 -8.41 25.32 -3.47
C THR A 181 -7.62 26.29 -4.33
N LYS A 182 -7.77 27.60 -4.07
CA LYS A 182 -7.07 28.66 -4.77
C LYS A 182 -5.80 29.07 -4.02
N PHE A 183 -5.92 29.28 -2.71
CA PHE A 183 -4.79 29.62 -1.85
C PHE A 183 -4.77 28.76 -0.59
N ILE A 184 -3.59 28.62 0.01
CA ILE A 184 -3.45 28.09 1.38
C ILE A 184 -2.83 29.20 2.21
N VAL A 185 -3.47 29.55 3.31
CA VAL A 185 -2.99 30.57 4.23
C VAL A 185 -2.55 29.93 5.52
N GLU A 186 -1.32 30.21 5.93
CA GLU A 186 -0.78 29.83 7.22
C GLU A 186 -0.73 31.04 8.14
N PHE A 187 -1.30 30.90 9.32
CA PHE A 187 -1.22 31.87 10.40
C PHE A 187 -0.34 31.30 11.51
N LYS A 188 0.64 32.08 11.96
CA LYS A 188 1.32 31.82 13.24
C LYS A 188 0.83 32.83 14.26
N SER A 189 0.28 32.34 15.37
CA SER A 189 -0.02 33.17 16.52
C SER A 189 1.25 33.41 17.34
N GLY A 190 1.33 34.54 18.07
CA GLY A 190 2.43 34.83 19.00
C GLY A 190 2.59 33.81 20.15
N THR A 191 1.64 32.88 20.30
CA THR A 191 1.70 31.72 21.21
C THR A 191 2.39 30.49 20.60
N GLY A 192 2.88 30.59 19.35
CA GLY A 192 3.49 29.48 18.60
C GLY A 192 2.49 28.52 17.95
N LYS A 193 1.18 28.77 18.06
CA LYS A 193 0.15 27.95 17.39
C LYS A 193 0.08 28.28 15.90
N GLU A 194 0.19 27.24 15.08
CA GLU A 194 0.01 27.30 13.62
C GLU A 194 -1.43 26.92 13.24
N GLU A 195 -2.07 27.76 12.42
CA GLU A 195 -3.37 27.47 11.83
C GLU A 195 -3.27 27.56 10.30
N ILE A 196 -3.76 26.53 9.60
CA ILE A 196 -3.71 26.45 8.14
C ILE A 196 -5.12 26.41 7.60
N ILE A 197 -5.46 27.40 6.77
CA ILE A 197 -6.80 27.62 6.23
C ILE A 197 -6.73 27.58 4.70
N PRO A 198 -7.39 26.62 4.04
CA PRO A 198 -7.54 26.65 2.58
C PRO A 198 -8.53 27.73 2.18
N ILE A 199 -8.27 28.46 1.11
CA ILE A 199 -9.16 29.48 0.54
C ILE A 199 -9.65 29.02 -0.84
N TYR A 200 -10.96 29.15 -1.07
CA TYR A 200 -11.68 28.75 -2.27
C TYR A 200 -12.19 30.00 -3.03
N PRO A 201 -12.44 29.90 -4.35
CA PRO A 201 -12.85 31.04 -5.18
C PRO A 201 -14.09 31.80 -4.71
N ARG A 202 -15.02 31.14 -3.98
CA ARG A 202 -16.27 31.74 -3.49
C ARG A 202 -16.26 32.04 -1.99
N ASP A 203 -15.11 31.98 -1.33
CA ASP A 203 -15.05 32.23 0.12
C ASP A 203 -15.38 33.68 0.49
N TYR A 204 -15.41 34.61 -0.47
CA TYR A 204 -15.93 35.97 -0.26
C TYR A 204 -17.43 36.00 0.07
N GLU A 205 -18.19 34.96 -0.28
CA GLU A 205 -19.64 34.87 -0.04
C GLU A 205 -19.95 34.46 1.41
N ILE A 206 -18.97 33.90 2.13
CA ILE A 206 -19.14 33.37 3.49
C ILE A 206 -18.17 34.04 4.47
N ARG A 207 -18.51 34.01 5.76
CA ARG A 207 -17.61 34.47 6.82
C ARG A 207 -16.69 33.34 7.26
N LYS A 208 -15.69 33.03 6.42
CA LYS A 208 -14.73 31.95 6.66
C LYS A 208 -13.76 32.25 7.80
N LEU A 209 -13.29 33.49 7.88
CA LEU A 209 -12.46 33.99 8.97
C LEU A 209 -13.37 34.61 10.04
N ARG A 210 -13.19 34.23 11.31
CA ARG A 210 -14.16 34.54 12.39
C ARG A 210 -14.54 36.02 12.49
N LYS A 211 -13.61 36.93 12.21
CA LYS A 211 -13.79 38.36 12.47
C LYS A 211 -14.10 39.20 11.22
N PHE A 212 -13.80 38.73 10.02
CA PHE A 212 -14.03 39.49 8.77
C PHE A 212 -14.38 38.58 7.59
N ARG A 213 -14.89 39.15 6.51
CA ARG A 213 -15.15 38.44 5.25
C ARG A 213 -14.05 38.77 4.25
N LEU A 214 -13.71 37.80 3.40
CA LEU A 214 -12.86 38.06 2.25
C LEU A 214 -13.66 38.84 1.21
N THR A 215 -12.99 39.62 0.37
CA THR A 215 -13.60 40.33 -0.76
C THR A 215 -13.23 39.66 -2.07
N LYS A 216 -13.93 39.99 -3.16
CA LYS A 216 -13.58 39.45 -4.48
C LYS A 216 -12.18 39.89 -4.91
N GLU A 217 -11.84 41.15 -4.65
CA GLU A 217 -10.55 41.76 -4.98
C GLU A 217 -9.42 41.08 -4.19
N SER A 218 -9.64 40.79 -2.90
CA SER A 218 -8.65 40.08 -2.07
C SER A 218 -8.36 38.66 -2.57
N LEU A 219 -9.24 38.08 -3.40
CA LEU A 219 -9.08 36.73 -3.93
C LEU A 219 -8.53 36.72 -5.37
N GLU A 220 -8.15 37.85 -5.96
CA GLU A 220 -7.68 37.90 -7.35
C GLU A 220 -6.34 37.19 -7.52
N SER A 221 -5.34 37.58 -6.73
CA SER A 221 -3.98 37.00 -6.71
C SER A 221 -3.51 36.70 -5.30
N LYS A 222 -2.37 35.99 -5.20
CA LYS A 222 -1.69 35.74 -3.93
C LYS A 222 -1.35 37.05 -3.21
N GLU A 223 -0.81 38.02 -3.95
CA GLU A 223 -0.37 39.32 -3.42
C GLU A 223 -1.55 40.12 -2.89
N SER A 224 -2.68 40.16 -3.61
CA SER A 224 -3.90 40.83 -3.16
C SER A 224 -4.44 40.23 -1.86
N LEU A 225 -4.39 38.90 -1.73
CA LEU A 225 -4.82 38.21 -0.51
C LEU A 225 -3.89 38.50 0.66
N GLU A 226 -2.58 38.46 0.42
CA GLU A 226 -1.55 38.72 1.42
C GLU A 226 -1.66 40.16 1.95
N LEU A 227 -1.76 41.15 1.06
CA LEU A 227 -1.97 42.56 1.43
C LEU A 227 -3.25 42.75 2.25
N TYR A 228 -4.36 42.14 1.85
CA TYR A 228 -5.62 42.24 2.57
C TYR A 228 -5.54 41.63 3.98
N LEU A 229 -4.85 40.50 4.13
CA LEU A 229 -4.68 39.85 5.43
C LEU A 229 -3.74 40.65 6.36
N LEU A 230 -2.69 41.25 5.80
CA LEU A 230 -1.78 42.14 6.53
C LEU A 230 -2.51 43.40 7.01
N GLU A 231 -3.31 44.04 6.15
CA GLU A 231 -4.15 45.18 6.54
C GLU A 231 -5.07 44.82 7.73
N LYS A 232 -5.69 43.64 7.70
CA LYS A 232 -6.54 43.16 8.81
C LYS A 232 -5.76 42.80 10.07
N ALA A 233 -4.48 42.45 9.96
CA ALA A 233 -3.59 42.28 11.10
C ALA A 233 -3.21 43.64 11.72
N ASP A 234 -2.87 44.62 10.89
CA ASP A 234 -2.54 45.99 11.30
C ASP A 234 -3.73 46.71 11.98
N GLU A 235 -4.95 46.46 11.50
CA GLU A 235 -6.19 46.91 12.14
C GLU A 235 -6.49 46.22 13.49
N GLY A 236 -5.67 45.23 13.91
CA GLY A 236 -5.87 44.46 15.14
C GLY A 236 -7.04 43.47 15.08
N ILE A 237 -7.62 43.26 13.90
CA ILE A 237 -8.72 42.31 13.70
C ILE A 237 -8.14 40.89 13.68
N LEU A 238 -7.04 40.66 12.99
CA LEU A 238 -6.37 39.38 12.87
C LEU A 238 -5.19 39.27 13.85
N ASN A 239 -5.24 38.32 14.78
CA ASN A 239 -4.16 38.10 15.75
C ASN A 239 -3.12 37.10 15.19
N SER A 240 -2.31 37.55 14.23
CA SER A 240 -1.22 36.75 13.65
C SER A 240 0.11 37.50 13.70
N THR A 241 1.19 36.82 14.07
CA THR A 241 2.56 37.35 14.03
C THR A 241 3.26 37.10 12.70
N ASP A 242 2.81 36.07 11.97
CA ASP A 242 3.34 35.69 10.66
C ASP A 242 2.16 35.21 9.80
N ILE A 243 2.14 35.59 8.53
CA ILE A 243 1.09 35.21 7.57
C ILE A 243 1.82 34.78 6.30
N VAL A 244 1.61 33.55 5.87
CA VAL A 244 2.17 33.04 4.62
C VAL A 244 1.04 32.59 3.71
N VAL A 245 0.98 33.17 2.51
CA VAL A 245 0.01 32.78 1.47
C VAL A 245 0.72 31.98 0.40
N HIS A 246 0.17 30.81 0.09
CA HIS A 246 0.65 29.95 -0.98
C HIS A 246 -0.33 29.91 -2.14
N ASP A 247 0.18 30.12 -3.35
CA ASP A 247 -0.57 29.90 -4.58
C ASP A 247 -0.60 28.40 -4.89
N VAL A 248 -1.82 27.85 -4.87
CA VAL A 248 -2.02 26.42 -5.07
C VAL A 248 -1.90 26.02 -6.55
N GLU A 249 -2.18 26.95 -7.47
CA GLU A 249 -2.05 26.70 -8.90
C GLU A 249 -0.58 26.59 -9.31
N GLU A 250 0.28 27.44 -8.76
CA GLU A 250 1.73 27.37 -8.94
C GLU A 250 2.28 26.01 -8.47
N TRP A 251 1.94 25.58 -7.26
CA TRP A 251 2.34 24.27 -6.74
C TRP A 251 1.85 23.10 -7.59
N ARG A 252 0.62 23.17 -8.11
CA ARG A 252 0.10 22.12 -9.01
C ARG A 252 0.90 22.06 -10.30
N ASN A 253 1.26 23.21 -10.84
CA ASN A 253 2.04 23.28 -12.06
C ASN A 253 3.42 22.66 -11.83
N GLU A 254 4.13 23.01 -10.77
CA GLU A 254 5.42 22.39 -10.43
C GLU A 254 5.33 20.87 -10.25
N LEU A 255 4.32 20.39 -9.53
CA LEU A 255 4.20 18.96 -9.20
C LEU A 255 3.68 18.10 -10.36
N PHE A 256 2.88 18.67 -11.27
CA PHE A 256 2.09 17.90 -12.24
C PHE A 256 2.25 18.29 -13.71
N GLN A 257 3.03 19.33 -14.04
CA GLN A 257 3.20 19.84 -15.42
C GLN A 257 3.51 18.74 -16.45
N ASP A 258 4.33 17.76 -16.09
CA ASP A 258 4.73 16.69 -17.02
C ASP A 258 3.72 15.56 -17.18
N ARG A 259 2.70 15.47 -16.31
CA ARG A 259 1.89 14.24 -16.16
C ARG A 259 0.40 14.40 -16.41
N ASN A 260 -0.14 15.62 -16.47
CA ASN A 260 -1.58 15.89 -16.54
C ASN A 260 -1.98 16.75 -17.76
N LYS A 261 -1.37 16.52 -18.93
CA LYS A 261 -1.59 17.36 -20.12
C LYS A 261 -2.99 17.23 -20.73
N GLU A 262 -3.63 16.06 -20.59
CA GLU A 262 -4.95 15.80 -21.18
C GLU A 262 -5.90 15.17 -20.17
N LYS A 263 -7.12 15.72 -20.09
CA LYS A 263 -8.20 15.14 -19.31
C LYS A 263 -8.93 14.10 -20.14
N LEU A 264 -8.74 12.83 -19.78
CA LEU A 264 -9.45 11.72 -20.39
C LEU A 264 -10.81 11.53 -19.69
N SER A 265 -11.88 11.40 -20.48
CA SER A 265 -13.18 10.99 -19.95
C SER A 265 -13.18 9.47 -19.77
N ALA A 266 -13.53 9.00 -18.58
CA ALA A 266 -13.76 7.58 -18.35
C ALA A 266 -15.03 7.14 -19.09
N THR A 267 -14.99 5.97 -19.72
CA THR A 267 -16.15 5.31 -20.31
C THR A 267 -16.32 3.95 -19.67
N ASP A 268 -17.56 3.56 -19.41
CA ASP A 268 -17.86 2.22 -18.91
C ASP A 268 -17.77 1.19 -20.04
N VAL A 269 -17.30 -0.01 -19.69
CA VAL A 269 -17.10 -1.12 -20.61
C VAL A 269 -18.02 -2.25 -20.22
N ASN A 270 -18.92 -2.63 -21.12
CA ASN A 270 -19.86 -3.72 -20.85
C ASN A 270 -19.16 -5.08 -20.63
N TRP A 271 -19.88 -6.02 -20.03
CA TRP A 271 -19.36 -7.33 -19.65
C TRP A 271 -18.73 -8.11 -20.80
N PHE A 272 -19.37 -8.11 -21.98
CA PHE A 272 -18.90 -8.86 -23.15
C PHE A 272 -17.58 -8.28 -23.66
N THR A 273 -17.53 -6.95 -23.82
CA THR A 273 -16.32 -6.23 -24.24
C THR A 273 -15.19 -6.48 -23.26
N TYR A 274 -15.45 -6.40 -21.95
CA TYR A 274 -14.42 -6.63 -20.96
C TYR A 274 -13.94 -8.09 -20.94
N ARG A 275 -14.84 -9.08 -20.81
CA ARG A 275 -14.46 -10.47 -20.59
C ARG A 275 -13.95 -11.19 -21.84
N ILE A 276 -14.44 -10.82 -23.02
CA ILE A 276 -14.12 -11.50 -24.28
C ILE A 276 -13.18 -10.64 -25.12
N LEU A 277 -13.64 -9.47 -25.58
CA LEU A 277 -12.85 -8.63 -26.49
C LEU A 277 -11.56 -8.14 -25.83
N GLY A 278 -11.60 -7.77 -24.56
CA GLY A 278 -10.42 -7.34 -23.79
C GLY A 278 -9.33 -8.40 -23.71
N ARG A 279 -9.70 -9.67 -23.49
CA ARG A 279 -8.74 -10.79 -23.47
C ARG A 279 -8.12 -11.04 -24.84
N ILE A 280 -8.93 -11.03 -25.90
CA ILE A 280 -8.44 -11.21 -27.28
C ILE A 280 -7.48 -10.06 -27.64
N PHE A 281 -7.87 -8.83 -27.34
CA PHE A 281 -7.04 -7.64 -27.54
C PHE A 281 -5.72 -7.72 -26.77
N THR A 282 -5.75 -8.23 -25.53
CA THR A 282 -4.56 -8.42 -24.69
C THR A 282 -3.57 -9.38 -25.34
N ILE A 283 -4.05 -10.55 -25.78
CA ILE A 283 -3.22 -11.55 -26.47
C ILE A 283 -2.58 -10.96 -27.74
N TYR A 284 -3.36 -10.22 -28.53
CA TYR A 284 -2.87 -9.55 -29.73
C TYR A 284 -1.80 -8.49 -29.41
N SER A 285 -2.06 -7.63 -28.42
CA SER A 285 -1.14 -6.60 -27.96
C SER A 285 0.18 -7.20 -27.47
N ASP A 286 0.11 -8.25 -26.64
CA ASP A 286 1.27 -8.98 -26.15
C ASP A 286 2.09 -9.59 -27.28
N TYR A 287 1.44 -10.20 -28.27
CA TYR A 287 2.10 -10.74 -29.44
C TYR A 287 2.87 -9.65 -30.21
N LYS A 288 2.23 -8.49 -30.44
CA LYS A 288 2.84 -7.34 -31.11
C LYS A 288 4.04 -6.82 -30.31
N LEU A 289 3.92 -6.69 -29.00
CA LEU A 289 4.98 -6.23 -28.10
C LEU A 289 6.17 -7.21 -28.11
N ARG A 290 5.92 -8.52 -27.99
CA ARG A 290 6.97 -9.55 -28.07
C ARG A 290 7.73 -9.49 -29.40
N ARG A 291 7.03 -9.28 -30.51
CA ARG A 291 7.66 -9.12 -31.83
C ARG A 291 8.54 -7.88 -31.89
N LYS A 292 8.12 -6.75 -31.33
CA LYS A 292 8.92 -5.52 -31.23
C LYS A 292 10.16 -5.72 -30.36
N ASN A 293 10.01 -6.31 -29.18
CA ASN A 293 11.12 -6.58 -28.26
C ASN A 293 12.17 -7.51 -28.86
N ARG A 294 11.75 -8.56 -29.59
CA ARG A 294 12.67 -9.44 -30.32
C ARG A 294 13.48 -8.69 -31.39
N LYS A 295 12.89 -7.72 -32.09
CA LYS A 295 13.61 -6.89 -33.07
C LYS A 295 14.68 -6.03 -32.40
N ILE A 296 14.33 -5.37 -31.29
CA ILE A 296 15.24 -4.54 -30.50
C ILE A 296 16.40 -5.37 -29.94
N GLN A 297 16.11 -6.54 -29.36
CA GLN A 297 17.16 -7.43 -28.86
C GLN A 297 18.14 -7.87 -29.95
N LYS A 298 17.64 -8.19 -31.16
CA LYS A 298 18.50 -8.51 -32.31
C LYS A 298 19.36 -7.32 -32.75
N GLN A 299 18.83 -6.10 -32.72
CA GLN A 299 19.62 -4.88 -33.00
C GLN A 299 20.70 -4.66 -31.95
N ASN A 300 20.37 -4.73 -30.66
CA ASN A 300 21.33 -4.56 -29.57
C ASN A 300 22.43 -5.64 -29.59
N ALA A 301 22.08 -6.88 -29.94
CA ALA A 301 23.06 -7.95 -30.09
C ALA A 301 23.99 -7.76 -31.29
N LYS A 302 23.52 -7.12 -32.37
CA LYS A 302 24.37 -6.71 -33.51
C LYS A 302 25.30 -5.56 -33.12
N ASN A 303 24.79 -4.54 -32.43
CA ASN A 303 25.58 -3.38 -32.01
C ASN A 303 26.65 -3.72 -30.95
N LYS A 304 26.48 -4.80 -30.17
CA LYS A 304 27.52 -5.30 -29.25
C LYS A 304 28.59 -6.16 -29.93
N LYS A 305 28.38 -6.56 -31.18
CA LYS A 305 29.31 -7.39 -31.97
C LYS A 305 30.06 -6.57 -33.04
N SER A 306 29.68 -5.31 -33.25
CA SER A 306 30.40 -4.32 -34.04
C SER A 306 31.26 -3.48 -33.11
#